data_AF-A0A946UBP0-F1
#
_entry.id   AF-A0A946UBP0-F1
#
_cell.length_a   1.000
_cell.length_b   1.000
_cell.length_c   1.000
_cell.angle_alpha   90.00
_cell.angle_beta   90.00
_cell.angle_gamma   90.00
#
_symmetry.space_group_name_H-M   'P 1'
#
loop_
_entity.id
_entity.type
_entity.pdbx_description
1 polymer ?
#
loop_
_entity_poly.entity_id
_entity_poly.type
_entity_poly.pdbx_seq_one_letter_code
_entity_poly.pdbx_strand_id
1 'polypeptide(L)' 'MESGLDRFVEAQNPVCDRVMSELAEGRKRSHWMWFVFPQLAGLGRSPTARHFALS' A
#
# COMPACT_ATOMS: atom_id res chain seq x y z
N MET A 1 -4.54 -11.07 19.35
CA MET A 1 -5.18 -10.02 18.53
C MET A 1 -4.33 -9.90 17.30
N GLU A 2 -4.77 -10.47 16.18
CA GLU A 2 -4.13 -10.19 14.88
C GLU A 2 -4.13 -8.68 14.71
N SER A 3 -2.94 -8.16 14.51
CA SER A 3 -2.75 -6.75 14.27
C SER A 3 -3.43 -6.45 12.94
N GLY A 4 -4.31 -5.44 12.88
CA GLY A 4 -4.89 -5.03 11.60
C GLY A 4 -3.82 -4.71 10.54
N LEU A 5 -2.55 -4.56 10.94
CA LEU A 5 -1.43 -4.30 10.06
C LEU A 5 -1.05 -5.48 9.13
N ASP A 6 -1.48 -6.70 9.41
CA ASP A 6 -1.15 -7.87 8.58
C ASP A 6 -1.62 -7.71 7.12
N ARG A 7 -2.73 -6.98 6.92
CA ARG A 7 -3.24 -6.60 5.59
C ARG A 7 -2.21 -5.90 4.71
N PHE A 8 -1.32 -5.10 5.31
CA PHE A 8 -0.26 -4.40 4.56
C PHE A 8 0.82 -5.38 4.11
N VAL A 9 1.25 -6.27 5.01
CA VAL A 9 2.27 -7.29 4.71
C VAL A 9 1.78 -8.22 3.61
N GLU A 10 0.54 -8.69 3.72
CA GLU A 10 -0.10 -9.54 2.69
C GLU A 10 -0.13 -8.86 1.32
N ALA A 11 -0.50 -7.58 1.26
CA ALA A 11 -0.55 -6.83 0.01
C ALA A 11 0.84 -6.50 -0.58
N GLN A 12 1.84 -6.32 0.29
CA GLN A 12 3.21 -6.00 -0.10
C GLN A 12 3.99 -7.23 -0.59
N ASN A 13 3.80 -8.39 0.05
CA ASN A 13 4.53 -9.63 -0.23
C ASN A 13 4.68 -9.97 -1.72
N PRO A 14 3.63 -9.96 -2.55
CA PRO A 14 3.75 -10.34 -3.97
C PRO A 14 4.37 -9.26 -4.87
N VAL A 15 4.58 -8.02 -4.37
CA VAL A 15 4.98 -6.88 -5.21
C VAL A 15 6.21 -6.13 -4.71
N CYS A 16 6.79 -6.51 -3.57
CA CYS A 16 7.89 -5.77 -2.94
C CYS A 16 9.08 -5.55 -3.91
N ASP A 17 9.52 -6.59 -4.61
CA ASP A 17 10.60 -6.50 -5.59
C ASP A 17 10.31 -5.49 -6.71
N ARG A 18 9.05 -5.46 -7.19
CA ARG A 18 8.61 -4.51 -8.22
C ARG A 18 8.58 -3.08 -7.69
N VAL A 19 8.09 -2.88 -6.47
CA VAL A 19 8.08 -1.57 -5.80
C VAL A 19 9.50 -1.03 -5.71
N MET A 20 10.44 -1.85 -5.23
CA MET A 20 11.84 -1.46 -5.09
C MET A 20 12.49 -1.10 -6.43
N SER A 21 12.24 -1.90 -7.48
CA SER A 21 12.70 -1.59 -8.84
C SER A 21 12.11 -0.28 -9.38
N GLU A 22 10.80 -0.06 -9.23
CA GLU A 22 10.14 1.17 -9.71
C GLU A 22 10.61 2.43 -8.96
N LEU A 23 10.88 2.30 -7.66
CA LEU A 23 11.46 3.39 -6.86
C LEU A 23 12.90 3.69 -7.24
N ALA A 24 13.73 2.67 -7.45
CA ALA A 24 15.12 2.83 -7.89
C ALA A 24 15.21 3.46 -9.30
N GLU A 25 14.27 3.12 -10.18
CA GLU A 25 14.12 3.76 -11.50
C GLU A 25 13.49 5.17 -11.44
N GLY A 26 13.04 5.61 -10.26
CA GLY A 26 12.44 6.93 -10.06
C GLY A 26 11.06 7.09 -10.71
N ARG A 27 10.41 6.00 -11.13
CA ARG A 27 9.12 6.05 -11.82
C ARG A 27 8.20 4.91 -11.41
N LYS A 28 7.15 5.25 -10.67
CA LYS A 28 6.03 4.36 -10.38
C LYS A 28 5.26 4.00 -11.66
N ARG A 29 4.99 2.71 -11.85
CA ARG A 29 4.29 2.13 -13.00
C ARG A 29 3.10 1.25 -12.60
N SER A 30 3.13 0.63 -11.42
CA SER A 30 2.10 -0.31 -10.99
C SER A 30 1.29 0.14 -9.77
N HIS A 31 0.28 -0.66 -9.37
CA HIS A 31 -0.74 -0.28 -8.39
C HIS A 31 -0.40 -0.73 -6.97
N TRP A 32 0.37 0.08 -6.24
CA TRP A 32 0.80 -0.24 -4.87
C TRP A 32 0.75 0.92 -3.88
N MET A 33 0.27 2.11 -4.31
CA MET A 33 0.36 3.32 -3.48
C MET A 33 -0.34 3.17 -2.13
N TRP A 34 -1.53 2.57 -2.12
CA TRP A 34 -2.37 2.48 -0.93
C TRP A 34 -1.72 1.73 0.23
N PHE A 35 -0.91 0.72 -0.05
CA PHE A 35 -0.35 -0.17 0.97
C PHE A 35 1.17 -0.09 1.11
N VAL A 36 1.87 0.64 0.23
CA VAL A 36 3.30 0.99 0.41
C VAL A 36 3.45 2.37 1.06
N PHE A 37 2.63 3.34 0.66
CA PHE A 37 2.58 4.68 1.27
C PHE A 37 1.12 5.01 1.65
N PRO A 38 0.61 4.36 2.71
CA PRO A 38 -0.78 4.55 3.13
C PRO A 38 -1.05 5.98 3.60
N GLN A 39 -2.30 6.40 3.43
CA GLN A 39 -2.79 7.71 3.86
C GLN A 39 -3.72 7.57 5.08
N LEU A 40 -3.93 8.68 5.80
CA LEU A 40 -4.89 8.72 6.91
C LEU A 40 -6.32 8.46 6.42
N ALA A 41 -7.14 7.85 7.28
CA ALA A 41 -8.56 7.68 7.02
C ALA A 41 -9.25 9.03 6.72
N GLY A 42 -10.14 9.03 5.73
CA GLY A 42 -10.90 10.22 5.29
C GLY A 42 -10.30 10.98 4.11
N LEU A 43 -9.01 10.80 3.80
CA LEU A 43 -8.39 11.43 2.63
C LEU A 43 -8.80 10.76 1.32
N GLY A 44 -8.83 9.42 1.30
CA GLY A 44 -9.25 8.61 0.17
C GLY A 44 -10.70 8.15 0.26
N ARG A 45 -11.41 8.14 -0.89
CA ARG A 45 -12.83 7.75 -0.95
C ARG A 45 -13.10 6.39 -1.61
N SER A 46 -12.13 5.84 -2.35
CA SER A 46 -12.29 4.53 -2.99
C SER A 46 -12.27 3.40 -1.96
N PRO A 47 -12.87 2.23 -2.26
CA PRO A 47 -12.84 1.07 -1.37
C PRO A 47 -11.42 0.66 -0.97
N THR A 48 -10.48 0.62 -1.93
CA THR A 48 -9.07 0.31 -1.67
C THR A 48 -8.39 1.34 -0.78
N ALA A 49 -8.70 2.63 -0.97
CA ALA A 49 -8.13 3.68 -0.13
C ALA A 49 -8.65 3.64 1.31
N ARG A 50 -9.91 3.23 1.52
CA ARG A 50 -10.48 3.01 2.86
C ARG A 50 -9.91 1.76 3.52
N HIS A 51 -9.73 0.68 2.76
CA HIS A 51 -9.20 -0.59 3.29
C HIS A 51 -7.77 -0.45 3.83
N PHE A 52 -6.90 0.29 3.13
CA PHE A 52 -5.51 0.53 3.55
C PHE A 52 -5.28 1.84 4.30
N ALA A 53 -6.34 2.53 4.73
CA ALA A 53 -6.20 3.74 5.52
C ALA A 53 -5.58 3.45 6.90
N LEU A 54 -4.81 4.41 7.42
CA LEU A 54 -4.35 4.43 8.81
C LEU A 54 -5.45 5.01 9.72
N SER A 55 -5.68 4.35 10.85
CA SER A 55 -6.75 4.63 11.83
C SER A 55 -6.20 4.61 13.25
#